data_AF-A0A3C0B998-F1
#
_entry.id   AF-A0A3C0B998-F1
#
_cell.length_a   1.000
_cell.length_b   1.000
_cell.length_c   1.000
_cell.angle_alpha   90.00
_cell.angle_beta   90.00
_cell.angle_gamma   90.00
#
_symmetry.space_group_name_H-M   'P 1'
#
loop_
_entity.id
_entity.type
_entity.pdbx_description
1 polymer ?
#
loop_
_entity_poly.entity_id
_entity_poly.type
_entity_poly.pdbx_seq_one_letter_code
_entity_poly.pdbx_strand_id
1 'polypeptide(L)'
;MRLFHPEVFQGRLTSKRYFEGWYFKHVSADLSRVYSFIPGVALNSNHPHAFIQVINGTTGNTHYIEYPLSEFKFRRDNFWVKVGKSEFSAESMHLDIEGSDIKVKG
;
A
#
# COMPACT_ATOMS: atom_id res chain seq x y z
N MET A 1 8.45 13.15 -17.01
CA MET A 1 9.68 12.50 -16.47
C MET A 1 9.40 12.15 -15.02
N ARG A 2 9.63 10.90 -14.55
CA ARG A 2 9.28 10.45 -13.18
C ARG A 2 9.80 11.36 -12.06
N LEU A 3 10.90 12.06 -12.31
CA LEU A 3 11.50 13.04 -11.38
C LEU A 3 10.51 14.12 -10.90
N PHE A 4 9.53 14.50 -11.73
CA PHE A 4 8.53 15.52 -11.40
C PHE A 4 7.21 14.94 -10.86
N HIS A 5 7.16 13.61 -10.67
CA HIS A 5 6.01 12.87 -10.16
C HIS A 5 6.46 11.94 -9.04
N PRO A 6 6.95 12.46 -7.90
CA PRO A 6 7.45 11.63 -6.80
C PRO A 6 6.40 10.65 -6.26
N GLU A 7 5.12 10.92 -6.47
CA GLU A 7 4.00 10.09 -6.08
C GLU A 7 3.89 8.77 -6.85
N VAL A 8 4.42 8.67 -8.08
CA VAL A 8 4.38 7.40 -8.83
C VAL A 8 5.47 6.44 -8.35
N PHE A 9 5.33 5.15 -8.61
CA PHE A 9 6.37 4.16 -8.31
C PHE A 9 7.71 4.54 -8.94
N GLN A 10 8.68 4.88 -8.08
CA GLN A 10 10.01 5.30 -8.49
C GLN A 10 10.91 4.10 -8.80
N GLY A 11 10.60 2.94 -8.20
CA GLY A 11 11.42 1.75 -8.29
C GLY A 11 11.40 1.03 -9.63
N ARG A 12 12.08 -0.11 -9.63
CA ARG A 12 12.03 -1.14 -10.68
C ARG A 12 11.76 -2.48 -10.00
N LEU A 13 10.80 -3.26 -10.50
CA LEU A 13 10.45 -4.56 -9.91
C LEU A 13 11.61 -5.57 -9.92
N THR A 14 12.63 -5.35 -10.75
CA THR A 14 13.86 -6.15 -10.81
C THR A 14 14.92 -5.76 -9.76
N SER A 15 14.65 -4.75 -8.91
CA SER A 15 15.60 -4.30 -7.89
C SER A 15 15.75 -5.35 -6.80
N LYS A 16 16.94 -5.46 -6.21
CA LYS A 16 17.24 -6.43 -5.14
C LYS A 16 17.41 -5.80 -3.76
N ARG A 17 17.27 -4.47 -3.66
CA ARG A 17 17.43 -3.66 -2.45
C ARG A 17 16.56 -2.42 -2.60
N TYR A 18 15.26 -2.59 -2.47
CA TYR A 18 14.32 -1.50 -2.67
C TYR A 18 13.08 -1.67 -1.81
N PHE A 19 12.62 -0.58 -1.22
CA PHE A 19 11.38 -0.53 -0.48
C PHE A 19 10.68 0.79 -0.80
N GLU A 20 9.39 0.71 -1.10
CA GLU A 20 8.56 1.88 -1.36
C GLU A 20 7.13 1.59 -0.90
N GLY A 21 6.49 2.59 -0.30
CA GLY A 21 5.11 2.51 0.13
C GLY A 21 4.48 3.89 0.23
N TRP A 22 3.16 3.94 0.14
CA TRP A 22 2.37 5.17 0.12
C TRP A 22 1.50 5.24 1.36
N TYR A 23 1.58 6.33 2.13
CA TYR A 23 0.92 6.43 3.43
C TYR A 23 -0.43 7.14 3.33
N PHE A 24 -1.53 6.40 3.46
CA PHE A 24 -2.89 6.95 3.49
C PHE A 24 -3.46 6.94 4.90
N LYS A 25 -3.54 8.13 5.53
CA LYS A 25 -4.11 8.28 6.87
C LYS A 25 -5.53 8.81 6.82
N HIS A 26 -6.42 8.13 7.52
CA HIS A 26 -7.83 8.46 7.65
C HIS A 26 -8.19 8.64 9.12
N VAL A 27 -8.96 9.68 9.39
CA VAL A 27 -9.46 10.02 10.73
C VAL A 27 -10.94 10.32 10.58
N SER A 28 -11.79 9.64 11.34
CA SER A 28 -13.23 9.95 11.38
C SER A 28 -13.45 11.34 11.99
N ALA A 29 -14.55 11.99 11.62
CA ALA A 29 -14.86 13.35 12.08
C ALA A 29 -14.96 13.46 13.62
N ASP A 30 -15.40 12.40 14.29
CA ASP A 30 -15.49 12.28 15.74
C ASP A 30 -14.18 11.82 16.41
N LEU A 31 -13.11 11.65 15.63
CA LEU A 31 -11.79 11.15 16.05
C LEU A 31 -11.78 9.74 16.65
N SER A 32 -12.91 9.02 16.63
CA SER A 32 -13.02 7.68 17.25
C SER A 32 -12.31 6.60 16.44
N ARG A 33 -12.11 6.81 15.14
CA ARG A 33 -11.47 5.87 14.21
C ARG A 33 -10.31 6.53 13.51
N VAL A 34 -9.11 6.04 13.79
CA VAL A 34 -7.89 6.44 13.10
C VAL A 34 -7.29 5.21 12.44
N TYR A 35 -7.15 5.24 11.12
CA TYR A 35 -6.53 4.14 10.37
C TYR A 35 -5.51 4.67 9.37
N SER A 36 -4.44 3.91 9.19
CA SER A 36 -3.50 4.12 8.09
C SER A 36 -3.45 2.86 7.22
N PHE A 37 -3.51 3.06 5.90
CA PHE A 37 -3.34 2.01 4.90
C PHE A 37 -2.10 2.33 4.09
N ILE A 38 -1.18 1.37 4.01
CA ILE A 38 0.13 1.57 3.39
C ILE A 38 0.34 0.45 2.38
N PRO A 39 -0.14 0.60 1.13
CA PRO A 39 0.30 -0.26 0.05
C PRO A 39 1.80 -0.05 -0.24
N GLY A 40 2.49 -1.10 -0.64
CA GLY A 40 3.90 -0.98 -1.01
C GLY A 40 4.50 -2.24 -1.61
N VAL A 41 5.81 -2.15 -1.88
CA VAL A 41 6.64 -3.27 -2.32
C VAL A 41 7.94 -3.33 -1.52
N ALA A 42 8.33 -4.55 -1.15
CA ALA A 42 9.61 -4.86 -0.55
C ALA A 42 10.37 -5.78 -1.51
N LEU A 43 11.36 -5.24 -2.22
CA LEU A 43 12.15 -5.96 -3.21
C LEU A 43 13.51 -6.33 -2.64
N ASN A 44 13.71 -7.64 -2.48
CA ASN A 44 14.96 -8.23 -2.00
C ASN A 44 15.25 -9.53 -2.77
N SER A 45 16.44 -10.09 -2.59
CA SER A 45 16.88 -11.28 -3.36
C SER A 45 16.14 -12.58 -2.99
N ASN A 46 15.54 -12.66 -1.81
CA ASN A 46 15.07 -13.93 -1.24
C ASN A 46 13.55 -14.05 -1.24
N HIS A 47 12.87 -12.95 -0.88
CA HIS A 47 11.43 -12.88 -0.71
C HIS A 47 10.88 -11.53 -1.17
N PRO A 48 10.93 -11.22 -2.48
CA PRO A 48 10.34 -10.01 -3.01
C PRO A 48 8.82 -10.13 -3.01
N HIS A 49 8.13 -9.16 -2.41
CA HIS A 49 6.68 -9.20 -2.26
C HIS A 49 6.08 -7.80 -2.33
N ALA A 50 4.78 -7.76 -2.60
CA ALA A 50 3.94 -6.60 -2.38
C ALA A 50 3.29 -6.72 -1.00
N PHE A 51 2.83 -5.61 -0.45
CA PHE A 51 2.16 -5.64 0.84
C PHE A 51 1.11 -4.54 0.97
N ILE A 52 0.20 -4.75 1.90
CA ILE A 52 -0.60 -3.67 2.50
C ILE A 52 -0.41 -3.75 4.00
N GLN A 53 0.12 -2.67 4.60
CA GLN A 53 0.16 -2.52 6.04
C GLN A 53 -1.05 -1.72 6.51
N VAL A 54 -1.75 -2.22 7.53
CA VAL A 54 -2.90 -1.56 8.16
C VAL A 54 -2.54 -1.25 9.60
N ILE A 55 -2.62 0.03 9.98
CA ILE A 55 -2.33 0.50 11.33
C ILE A 55 -3.60 1.10 11.91
N ASN A 56 -4.06 0.57 13.05
CA ASN A 56 -5.06 1.22 13.88
C ASN A 56 -4.35 2.29 14.72
N GLY A 57 -4.57 3.56 14.41
CA GLY A 57 -3.92 4.68 15.08
C GLY A 57 -4.44 4.94 16.50
N THR A 58 -5.55 4.33 16.91
CA THR A 58 -6.10 4.43 18.27
C THR A 58 -5.50 3.37 19.19
N THR A 59 -5.35 2.14 18.72
CA THR A 59 -4.82 1.03 19.54
C THR A 59 -3.34 0.74 19.33
N GLY A 60 -2.75 1.22 18.23
CA GLY A 60 -1.40 0.86 17.79
C GLY A 60 -1.30 -0.49 17.08
N ASN A 61 -2.39 -1.26 16.99
CA ASN A 61 -2.38 -2.56 16.33
C ASN A 61 -1.98 -2.41 14.85
N THR A 62 -1.07 -3.26 14.42
CA THR A 62 -0.50 -3.24 13.08
C THR A 62 -0.66 -4.61 12.45
N HIS A 63 -1.15 -4.64 11.22
CA HIS A 63 -1.27 -5.83 10.40
C HIS A 63 -0.44 -5.62 9.13
N TYR A 64 0.35 -6.62 8.75
CA TYR A 64 1.15 -6.61 7.53
C TYR A 64 0.69 -7.78 6.66
N ILE A 65 -0.01 -7.46 5.57
CA ILE A 65 -0.58 -8.47 4.68
C ILE A 65 0.32 -8.53 3.44
N GLU A 66 0.96 -9.67 3.23
CA GLU A 66 1.80 -9.92 2.07
C GLU A 66 0.97 -10.40 0.88
N TYR A 67 1.37 -9.94 -0.30
CA TYR A 67 0.82 -10.35 -1.60
C TYR A 67 1.96 -10.75 -2.53
N PRO A 68 1.73 -11.71 -3.45
CA PRO A 68 2.68 -12.01 -4.51
C PRO A 68 3.07 -10.74 -5.27
N LEU A 69 4.35 -10.60 -5.64
CA LEU A 69 4.82 -9.42 -6.38
C LEU A 69 4.06 -9.21 -7.70
N SER A 70 3.57 -10.28 -8.33
CA SER A 70 2.73 -10.23 -9.54
C SER A 70 1.39 -9.50 -9.35
N GLU A 71 0.94 -9.35 -8.10
CA GLU A 71 -0.28 -8.63 -7.74
C GLU A 71 -0.03 -7.14 -7.47
N PHE A 72 1.22 -6.68 -7.55
CA PHE A 72 1.54 -5.26 -7.56
C PHE A 72 1.48 -4.71 -8.98
N LYS A 73 0.59 -3.73 -9.19
CA LYS A 73 0.49 -2.97 -10.45
C LYS A 73 0.59 -1.49 -10.14
N PHE A 74 1.15 -0.73 -11.09
CA PHE A 74 1.33 0.69 -10.95
C PHE A 74 1.21 1.38 -12.31
N ARG A 75 0.85 2.67 -12.28
CA ARG A 75 0.94 3.56 -13.46
C ARG A 75 2.21 4.40 -13.41
N ARG A 76 2.66 4.88 -14.57
CA ARG A 76 3.93 5.61 -14.72
C ARG A 76 3.74 7.12 -14.90
N ASP A 77 2.53 7.50 -15.26
CA ASP A 77 2.08 8.83 -15.71
C ASP A 77 1.23 9.54 -14.66
N ASN A 78 0.55 8.78 -13.80
CA ASN A 78 -0.19 9.31 -12.66
C ASN A 78 -0.07 8.36 -11.45
N PHE A 79 -0.34 8.88 -10.26
CA PHE A 79 -0.37 8.04 -9.07
C PHE A 79 -1.57 7.09 -9.12
N TRP A 80 -1.26 5.82 -9.31
CA TRP A 80 -2.17 4.72 -9.12
C TRP A 80 -1.35 3.48 -8.81
N VAL A 81 -1.66 2.82 -7.71
CA VAL A 81 -1.07 1.54 -7.32
C VAL A 81 -2.16 0.56 -6.94
N LYS A 82 -1.96 -0.69 -7.30
CA LYS A 82 -2.83 -1.80 -6.95
C LYS A 82 -2.01 -2.87 -6.26
N VAL A 83 -2.50 -3.34 -5.13
CA VAL A 83 -1.94 -4.48 -4.39
C VAL A 83 -3.08 -5.46 -4.15
N GLY A 84 -2.98 -6.64 -4.77
CA GLY A 84 -4.06 -7.61 -4.78
C GLY A 84 -5.34 -7.04 -5.39
N LYS A 85 -6.42 -7.03 -4.61
CA LYS A 85 -7.72 -6.46 -5.01
C LYS A 85 -7.89 -4.99 -4.65
N SER A 86 -7.01 -4.42 -3.84
CA SER A 86 -7.10 -3.03 -3.38
C SER A 86 -6.41 -2.07 -4.35
N GLU A 87 -7.01 -0.91 -4.57
CA GLU A 87 -6.51 0.15 -5.47
C GLU A 87 -6.39 1.46 -4.73
N PHE A 88 -5.34 2.23 -5.05
CA PHE A 88 -5.01 3.48 -4.39
C PHE A 88 -4.60 4.50 -5.44
N SER A 89 -5.21 5.68 -5.43
CA SER A 89 -4.84 6.82 -6.27
C SER A 89 -4.89 8.12 -5.47
N ALA A 90 -4.66 9.25 -6.14
CA ALA A 90 -4.78 10.56 -5.50
C ALA A 90 -6.24 10.94 -5.22
N GLU A 91 -7.17 10.36 -5.97
CA GLU A 91 -8.59 10.72 -5.98
C GLU A 91 -9.44 9.75 -5.16
N SER A 92 -9.04 8.48 -5.07
CA SER A 92 -9.81 7.46 -4.37
C SER A 92 -8.95 6.31 -3.85
N MET A 93 -9.58 5.53 -2.99
CA MET A 93 -9.03 4.29 -2.46
C MET A 93 -10.15 3.25 -2.44
N HIS A 94 -9.87 2.09 -3.00
CA HIS A 94 -10.73 0.91 -2.90
C HIS A 94 -9.98 -0.15 -2.10
N LEU A 95 -10.60 -0.62 -1.02
CA LEU A 95 -10.02 -1.60 -0.12
C LEU A 95 -10.78 -2.92 -0.25
N ASP A 96 -10.03 -3.98 -0.50
CA ASP A 96 -10.48 -5.37 -0.35
C ASP A 96 -9.28 -6.17 0.19
N ILE A 97 -9.14 -6.14 1.51
CA ILE A 97 -8.02 -6.71 2.26
C ILE A 97 -8.54 -7.87 3.11
N GLU A 98 -7.94 -9.03 2.93
CA GLU A 98 -8.22 -10.24 3.71
C GLU A 98 -6.88 -10.76 4.26
N GLY A 99 -6.62 -10.48 5.54
CA GLY A 99 -5.51 -11.05 6.30
C GLY A 99 -5.99 -12.11 7.30
N SER A 100 -5.07 -12.75 8.01
CA SER A 100 -5.39 -13.73 9.06
C SER A 100 -6.27 -13.15 10.16
N ASP A 101 -5.95 -11.94 10.60
CA ASP A 101 -6.53 -11.30 11.79
C ASP A 101 -7.31 -10.02 11.47
N ILE A 102 -7.40 -9.64 10.19
CA ILE A 102 -8.09 -8.43 9.77
C ILE A 102 -8.78 -8.60 8.42
N LYS A 103 -9.98 -8.06 8.32
CA LYS A 103 -10.72 -7.90 7.07
C LYS A 103 -11.15 -6.45 6.90
N VAL A 104 -10.81 -5.85 5.78
CA VAL A 104 -11.19 -4.46 5.45
C VAL A 104 -11.80 -4.44 4.07
N LYS A 105 -12.98 -3.81 3.95
CA LYS A 105 -13.63 -3.55 2.66
C LYS A 105 -14.15 -2.11 2.62
N GLY A 106 -14.00 -1.43 1.49
CA GLY A 106 -14.43 -0.04 1.32
C GLY A 106 -14.07 0.58 -0.01
#